data_AF-A0A384I815-F1
#
_entry.id   AF-A0A384I815-F1
#
_cell.length_a   1.000
_cell.length_b   1.000
_cell.length_c   1.000
_cell.angle_alpha   90.00
_cell.angle_beta   90.00
_cell.angle_gamma   90.00
#
_symmetry.space_group_name_H-M   'P 1'
#
loop_
_entity.id
_entity.type
_entity.pdbx_description
1 polymer ?
#
loop_
_entity_poly.entity_id
_entity_poly.type
_entity_poly.pdbx_seq_one_letter_code
_entity_poly.pdbx_strand_id
1 'polypeptide(L)'
;MSPQHEPLTLTLHGYGRLTWTEALPFLRTHHCTWTDLDGIHIAEPAPPRLPIGATHLWAWQDTTRAARLRFDADHVYLATLRNTPPLTDRTPHLTEPGTAVTMRTGTLWSPTDRQAGPLPEAAHTWTWHLLEVTGPHPATFVTATPTNRPAQTPRVS
;
A
#
# COMPACT_ATOMS: atom_id res chain seq x y z
N MET A 1 12.04 -25.30 -14.83
CA MET A 1 11.97 -25.13 -13.36
C MET A 1 11.82 -23.65 -13.09
N SER A 2 10.64 -23.20 -12.69
CA SER A 2 10.47 -21.82 -12.22
C SER A 2 11.26 -21.65 -10.92
N PRO A 3 11.96 -20.53 -10.70
CA PRO A 3 12.63 -20.27 -9.44
C PRO A 3 11.60 -20.35 -8.31
N GLN A 4 11.83 -21.27 -7.36
CA GLN A 4 11.06 -21.32 -6.12
C GLN A 4 11.40 -20.05 -5.34
N HIS A 5 10.55 -19.03 -5.45
CA HIS A 5 10.62 -17.90 -4.55
C HIS A 5 10.24 -18.41 -3.16
N GLU A 6 11.12 -18.20 -2.19
CA GLU A 6 10.82 -18.46 -0.78
C GLU A 6 9.54 -17.67 -0.41
N PRO A 7 8.59 -18.28 0.33
CA PRO A 7 7.34 -17.60 0.68
C PRO A 7 7.64 -16.38 1.54
N LEU A 8 7.26 -15.20 1.06
CA LEU A 8 7.37 -13.95 1.83
C LEU A 8 6.43 -14.04 3.03
N THR A 9 7.01 -13.97 4.23
CA THR A 9 6.25 -13.90 5.48
C THR A 9 6.42 -12.53 6.11
N LEU A 10 5.29 -11.89 6.45
CA LEU A 10 5.25 -10.57 7.07
C LEU A 10 4.36 -10.61 8.31
N THR A 11 4.40 -9.56 9.12
CA THR A 11 3.45 -9.37 10.21
C THR A 11 2.33 -8.46 9.75
N LEU A 12 1.08 -8.92 9.87
CA LEU A 12 -0.11 -8.13 9.64
C LEU A 12 -0.51 -7.46 10.96
N HIS A 13 -0.62 -6.14 10.96
CA HIS A 13 -1.15 -5.37 12.08
C HIS A 13 -2.43 -4.66 11.66
N GLY A 14 -3.48 -4.77 12.48
CA GLY A 14 -4.72 -4.00 12.34
C GLY A 14 -4.84 -2.98 13.46
N TYR A 15 -4.98 -1.70 13.12
CA TYR A 15 -5.11 -0.60 14.09
C TYR A 15 -6.56 -0.12 14.27
N GLY A 16 -7.50 -0.75 13.57
CA GLY A 16 -8.93 -0.39 13.64
C GLY A 16 -9.18 1.04 13.16
N ARG A 17 -10.13 1.71 13.82
CA ARG A 17 -10.60 3.04 13.44
C ARG A 17 -9.63 4.12 13.92
N LEU A 18 -9.17 4.96 13.00
CA LEU A 18 -8.31 6.12 13.23
C LEU A 18 -8.92 7.36 12.57
N THR A 19 -8.63 8.54 13.10
CA THR A 19 -8.75 9.79 12.34
C THR A 19 -7.66 9.86 11.25
N TRP A 20 -7.83 10.74 10.26
CA TRP A 20 -6.79 10.95 9.24
C TRP A 20 -5.45 11.39 9.86
N THR A 21 -5.49 12.31 10.81
CA THR A 21 -4.31 12.83 11.51
C THR A 21 -3.55 11.74 12.25
N GLU A 22 -4.25 10.78 12.86
CA GLU A 22 -3.62 9.62 13.53
C GLU A 22 -3.03 8.60 12.54
N ALA A 23 -3.57 8.51 11.32
CA ALA A 23 -3.05 7.63 10.28
C ALA A 23 -1.80 8.18 9.59
N LEU A 24 -1.65 9.50 9.44
CA LEU A 24 -0.53 10.14 8.74
C LEU A 24 0.87 9.68 9.20
N PRO A 25 1.18 9.49 10.50
CA PRO A 25 2.46 8.96 10.94
C PRO A 25 2.86 7.62 10.31
N PHE A 26 1.89 6.76 9.99
CA PHE A 26 2.15 5.47 9.34
C PHE A 26 2.56 5.61 7.87
N LEU A 27 2.28 6.76 7.24
CA LEU A 27 2.41 6.96 5.79
C LEU A 27 3.58 7.87 5.41
N ARG A 28 4.32 8.44 6.38
CA ARG A 28 5.33 9.50 6.15
C ARG A 28 6.39 9.18 5.09
N THR A 29 6.75 7.91 4.96
CA THR A 29 7.81 7.43 4.05
C THR A 29 7.26 6.56 2.92
N HIS A 30 5.95 6.61 2.68
CA HIS A 30 5.29 5.75 1.71
C HIS A 30 4.81 6.57 0.51
N HIS A 31 4.96 5.99 -0.68
CA HIS A 31 4.15 6.36 -1.83
C HIS A 31 2.72 5.93 -1.55
N CYS A 32 1.79 6.85 -1.71
CA CYS A 32 0.36 6.60 -1.53
C CYS A 32 -0.31 6.52 -2.89
N THR A 33 -1.25 5.60 -3.04
CA THR A 33 -2.18 5.56 -4.17
C THR A 33 -3.58 5.30 -3.71
N TRP A 34 -4.50 6.05 -4.28
CA TRP A 34 -5.92 5.88 -4.08
C TRP A 34 -6.63 6.17 -5.40
N THR A 35 -7.90 5.78 -5.44
CA THR A 35 -8.79 6.12 -6.53
C THR A 35 -10.00 6.84 -5.98
N ASP A 36 -10.45 7.86 -6.69
CA ASP A 36 -11.71 8.56 -6.46
C ASP A 36 -12.42 8.81 -7.79
N LEU A 37 -13.40 9.71 -7.80
CA LEU A 37 -14.19 10.03 -8.99
C LEU A 37 -13.37 10.71 -10.10
N ASP A 38 -12.21 11.28 -9.78
CA ASP A 38 -11.32 11.94 -10.73
C ASP A 38 -10.26 10.98 -11.31
N GLY A 39 -10.18 9.75 -10.79
CA GLY A 39 -9.28 8.70 -11.28
C GLY A 39 -8.29 8.24 -10.23
N ILE A 40 -7.10 7.84 -10.68
CA ILE A 40 -6.02 7.39 -9.78
C ILE A 40 -5.15 8.56 -9.39
N HIS A 41 -4.73 8.55 -8.13
CA HIS A 41 -3.83 9.55 -7.57
C HIS A 41 -2.63 8.87 -6.98
N ILE A 42 -1.48 9.53 -7.11
CA ILE A 42 -0.20 9.06 -6.59
C ILE A 42 0.45 10.23 -5.85
N ALA A 43 0.84 10.03 -4.60
CA ALA A 43 1.48 11.08 -3.80
C ALA A 43 2.62 10.54 -2.92
N GLU A 44 3.69 11.33 -2.82
CA GLU A 44 4.73 11.19 -1.80
C GLU A 44 5.15 12.61 -1.38
N PRO A 45 4.94 13.03 -0.12
CA PRO A 45 4.34 12.28 0.99
C PRO A 45 2.82 12.07 0.83
N ALA A 46 2.21 11.37 1.79
CA ALA A 46 0.76 11.21 1.89
C ALA A 46 0.02 12.57 1.87
N PRO A 47 -1.21 12.64 1.30
CA PRO A 47 -1.93 13.90 1.18
C PRO A 47 -2.23 14.50 2.56
N PRO A 48 -2.08 15.83 2.73
CA PRO A 48 -2.25 16.48 4.04
C PRO A 48 -3.71 16.48 4.53
N ARG A 49 -4.66 16.23 3.62
CA ARG A 49 -6.10 16.15 3.90
C ARG A 49 -6.61 14.78 3.48
N LEU A 50 -7.68 14.32 4.15
CA LEU A 50 -8.36 13.08 3.82
C LEU A 50 -8.83 13.14 2.35
N PRO A 51 -8.47 12.15 1.51
CA PRO A 51 -8.98 12.07 0.14
C PRO A 51 -10.51 12.00 0.12
N ILE A 52 -11.15 12.87 -0.67
CA ILE A 52 -12.62 12.95 -0.79
C ILE A 52 -13.07 11.97 -1.87
N GLY A 53 -14.12 11.19 -1.60
CA GLY A 53 -14.71 10.26 -2.57
C GLY A 53 -13.90 8.98 -2.81
N ALA A 54 -12.73 8.84 -2.16
CA ALA A 54 -11.97 7.61 -2.17
C ALA A 54 -12.58 6.57 -1.21
N THR A 55 -12.49 5.29 -1.58
CA THR A 55 -12.88 4.18 -0.68
C THR A 55 -11.68 3.52 -0.03
N HIS A 56 -10.54 3.52 -0.72
CA HIS A 56 -9.30 2.90 -0.26
C HIS A 56 -8.10 3.77 -0.60
N LEU A 57 -7.08 3.69 0.26
CA LEU A 57 -5.73 4.15 -0.03
C LEU A 57 -4.76 3.03 0.30
N TRP A 58 -3.84 2.77 -0.60
CA TRP A 58 -2.69 1.92 -0.38
C TRP A 58 -1.46 2.78 -0.24
N ALA A 59 -0.63 2.49 0.75
CA ALA A 59 0.65 3.16 0.90
C ALA A 59 1.75 2.11 0.93
N TRP A 60 2.86 2.34 0.25
CA TRP A 60 3.98 1.41 0.23
C TRP A 60 5.31 2.15 0.22
N GLN A 61 6.30 1.54 0.85
CA GLN A 61 7.70 1.92 0.69
C GLN A 61 8.42 0.90 -0.22
N ASP A 62 8.10 -0.38 -0.04
CA ASP A 62 8.62 -1.53 -0.78
C ASP A 62 7.70 -2.75 -0.58
N THR A 63 8.13 -3.93 -1.01
CA THR A 63 7.37 -5.20 -0.88
C THR A 63 7.28 -5.73 0.55
N THR A 64 8.04 -5.17 1.49
CA THR A 64 8.08 -5.56 2.90
C THR A 64 7.44 -4.53 3.82
N ARG A 65 6.97 -3.40 3.29
CA ARG A 65 6.35 -2.30 4.05
C ARG A 65 5.20 -1.70 3.25
N ALA A 66 4.00 -2.15 3.58
CA ALA A 66 2.77 -1.66 2.99
C ALA A 66 1.72 -1.32 4.04
N ALA A 67 0.81 -0.43 3.69
CA ALA A 67 -0.36 -0.07 4.46
C ALA A 67 -1.58 -0.04 3.54
N ARG A 68 -2.73 -0.39 4.11
CA ARG A 68 -4.03 -0.29 3.47
C ARG A 68 -4.95 0.44 4.40
N LEU A 69 -5.62 1.45 3.86
CA LEU A 69 -6.63 2.23 4.53
C LEU A 69 -7.94 2.00 3.79
N ARG A 70 -9.01 1.76 4.54
CA ARG A 70 -10.38 1.89 4.05
C ARG A 70 -10.97 3.15 4.63
N PHE A 71 -11.49 4.02 3.78
CA PHE A 71 -12.18 5.24 4.20
C PHE A 71 -13.60 4.94 4.65
N ASP A 72 -14.01 5.54 5.76
CA ASP A 72 -15.38 5.48 6.29
C ASP A 72 -15.73 6.83 6.91
N ALA A 73 -16.47 7.66 6.16
CA ALA A 73 -16.76 9.05 6.47
C ALA A 73 -15.49 9.87 6.82
N ASP A 74 -15.37 10.31 8.07
CA ASP A 74 -14.27 11.11 8.62
C ASP A 74 -13.15 10.26 9.26
N HIS A 75 -13.23 8.94 9.15
CA HIS A 75 -12.27 8.00 9.72
C HIS A 75 -11.69 7.04 8.68
N VAL A 76 -10.61 6.36 9.08
CA VAL A 76 -10.00 5.28 8.31
C VAL A 76 -9.88 4.02 9.15
N TYR A 77 -9.98 2.87 8.50
CA TYR A 77 -9.55 1.60 9.05
C TYR A 77 -8.17 1.26 8.50
N LEU A 78 -7.16 1.22 9.37
CA LEU A 78 -5.76 1.01 8.98
C LEU A 78 -5.31 -0.43 9.24
N ALA A 79 -4.73 -1.04 8.22
CA ALA A 79 -3.91 -2.24 8.34
C ALA A 79 -2.51 -1.98 7.77
N THR A 80 -1.48 -2.59 8.35
CA THR A 80 -0.11 -2.55 7.85
C THR A 80 0.47 -3.95 7.71
N LEU A 81 1.27 -4.16 6.67
CA LEU A 81 2.02 -5.37 6.43
C LEU A 81 3.52 -5.04 6.50
N ARG A 82 4.26 -5.69 7.41
CA ARG A 82 5.67 -5.35 7.69
C ARG A 82 6.53 -6.46 8.26
N ASN A 83 7.83 -6.40 7.98
CA ASN A 83 8.86 -7.26 8.60
C ASN A 83 9.56 -6.61 9.81
N THR A 84 9.29 -5.33 10.08
CA THR A 84 9.86 -4.60 11.22
C THR A 84 8.80 -4.30 12.28
N PRO A 85 9.19 -3.97 13.53
CA PRO A 85 8.27 -3.54 14.58
C PRO A 85 7.37 -2.36 14.16
N PRO A 86 6.24 -2.13 14.84
CA PRO A 86 5.35 -0.98 14.60
C PRO A 86 6.08 0.37 14.56
N LEU A 87 5.67 1.27 13.66
CA LEU A 87 6.29 2.60 13.50
C LEU A 87 5.89 3.59 14.60
N THR A 88 4.91 3.22 15.42
CA THR A 88 4.27 4.10 16.40
C THR A 88 4.11 3.37 17.72
N ASP A 89 4.04 4.10 18.82
CA ASP A 89 3.73 3.54 20.15
C ASP A 89 2.28 3.05 20.28
N ARG A 90 1.45 3.26 19.24
CA ARG A 90 0.08 2.77 19.22
C ARG A 90 0.06 1.26 19.13
N THR A 91 -0.62 0.63 20.09
CA THR A 91 -0.84 -0.81 20.11
C THR A 91 -1.83 -1.24 19.02
N PRO A 92 -1.47 -2.19 18.14
CA PRO A 92 -2.42 -2.79 17.20
C PRO A 92 -3.54 -3.54 17.92
N HIS A 93 -4.76 -3.49 17.40
CA HIS A 93 -5.87 -4.36 17.85
C HIS A 93 -5.73 -5.79 17.35
N LEU A 94 -5.03 -5.97 16.22
CA LEU A 94 -4.71 -7.26 15.62
C LEU A 94 -3.21 -7.29 15.35
N THR A 95 -2.54 -8.40 15.70
CA THR A 95 -1.16 -8.69 15.30
C THR A 95 -1.04 -10.15 14.91
N GLU A 96 -0.72 -10.42 13.64
CA GLU A 96 -0.56 -11.76 13.09
C GLU A 96 0.84 -11.94 12.51
N PRO A 97 1.78 -12.51 13.28
CA PRO A 97 3.12 -12.80 12.79
C PRO A 97 3.10 -13.98 11.80
N GLY A 98 4.11 -14.05 10.93
CA GLY A 98 4.26 -15.16 10.00
C GLY A 98 3.15 -15.26 8.94
N THR A 99 2.47 -14.14 8.66
CA THR A 99 1.43 -14.07 7.64
C THR A 99 2.06 -14.33 6.27
N ALA A 100 1.62 -15.39 5.60
CA ALA A 100 2.07 -15.71 4.25
C ALA A 100 1.50 -14.71 3.24
N VAL A 101 2.39 -14.17 2.39
CA VAL A 101 2.06 -13.15 1.39
C VAL A 101 2.38 -13.69 0.01
N THR A 102 1.37 -13.74 -0.85
CA THR A 102 1.57 -14.02 -2.27
C THR A 102 1.72 -12.70 -3.01
N MET A 103 2.80 -12.56 -3.76
CA MET A 103 3.00 -11.38 -4.62
C MET A 103 2.60 -11.71 -6.05
N ARG A 104 1.77 -10.86 -6.64
CA ARG A 104 1.36 -10.96 -8.05
C ARG A 104 1.53 -9.63 -8.74
N THR A 105 2.00 -9.65 -9.98
CA THR A 105 1.93 -8.46 -10.82
C THR A 105 0.46 -8.13 -11.12
N GLY A 106 0.10 -6.86 -10.96
CA GLY A 106 -1.18 -6.32 -11.36
C GLY A 106 -1.02 -5.45 -12.61
N THR A 107 -2.07 -5.41 -13.41
CA THR A 107 -2.31 -4.29 -14.32
C THR A 107 -3.43 -3.48 -13.70
N LEU A 108 -3.34 -2.15 -13.74
CA LEU A 108 -4.49 -1.29 -13.47
C LEU A 108 -5.54 -1.47 -14.59
N TRP A 109 -6.39 -0.48 -14.81
CA TRP A 109 -7.34 -0.49 -15.92
C TRP A 109 -6.72 -0.05 -17.24
N SER A 110 -7.37 -0.44 -18.33
CA SER A 110 -7.01 -0.01 -19.69
C SER A 110 -7.23 1.51 -19.85
N PRO A 111 -6.44 2.22 -20.67
CA PRO A 111 -6.75 3.60 -21.07
C PRO A 111 -8.13 3.76 -21.71
N THR A 112 -8.72 2.67 -22.20
CA THR A 112 -10.07 2.64 -22.78
C THR A 112 -11.18 2.30 -21.78
N ASP A 113 -10.82 2.00 -20.53
CA ASP A 113 -11.80 1.74 -19.48
C ASP A 113 -12.53 3.04 -19.11
N ARG A 114 -13.86 3.00 -19.18
CA ARG A 114 -14.73 4.15 -18.89
C ARG A 114 -15.32 4.11 -17.48
N GLN A 115 -15.03 3.07 -16.70
CA GLN A 115 -15.52 2.91 -15.33
C GLN A 115 -14.60 3.57 -14.30
N ALA A 116 -13.39 3.95 -14.70
CA ALA A 116 -12.42 4.62 -13.87
C ALA A 116 -11.89 5.88 -14.57
N GLY A 117 -11.46 6.87 -13.79
CA GLY A 117 -10.81 8.06 -14.33
C GLY A 117 -9.47 7.73 -15.00
N PRO A 118 -8.86 8.70 -15.70
CA PRO A 118 -7.62 8.48 -16.43
C PRO A 118 -6.45 8.08 -15.52
N LEU A 119 -5.51 7.31 -16.07
CA LEU A 119 -4.22 7.05 -15.43
C LEU A 119 -3.24 8.19 -15.76
N PRO A 120 -2.48 8.73 -14.78
CA PRO A 120 -1.40 9.66 -15.05
C PRO A 120 -0.26 8.94 -15.78
N GLU A 121 0.48 9.67 -16.61
CA GLU A 121 1.55 9.11 -17.45
C GLU A 121 2.57 8.28 -16.65
N ALA A 122 2.95 8.76 -15.46
CA ALA A 122 3.86 8.06 -14.56
C ALA A 122 3.38 6.65 -14.20
N ALA A 123 2.07 6.43 -14.01
CA ALA A 123 1.50 5.15 -13.62
C ALA A 123 1.66 4.07 -14.71
N HIS A 124 1.75 4.47 -15.98
CA HIS A 124 1.99 3.55 -17.11
C HIS A 124 3.42 2.99 -17.11
N THR A 125 4.36 3.66 -16.46
CA THR A 125 5.77 3.23 -16.38
C THR A 125 6.06 2.41 -15.13
N TRP A 126 5.05 2.09 -14.32
CA TRP A 126 5.24 1.38 -13.06
C TRP A 126 4.81 -0.07 -13.20
N THR A 127 5.57 -0.98 -12.59
CA THR A 127 5.13 -2.35 -12.37
C THR A 127 4.35 -2.38 -11.06
N TRP A 128 3.05 -2.66 -11.16
CA TRP A 128 2.17 -2.77 -10.01
C TRP A 128 2.21 -4.19 -9.44
N HIS A 129 2.23 -4.31 -8.12
CA HIS A 129 2.21 -5.57 -7.41
C HIS A 129 1.08 -5.59 -6.40
N LEU A 130 0.39 -6.73 -6.35
CA LEU A 130 -0.60 -7.07 -5.36
C LEU A 130 0.08 -7.97 -4.33
N LEU A 131 0.15 -7.53 -3.08
CA LEU A 131 0.54 -8.35 -1.94
C LEU A 131 -0.74 -8.92 -1.32
N GLU A 132 -1.00 -10.18 -1.62
CA GLU A 132 -2.21 -10.89 -1.21
C GLU A 132 -1.92 -11.71 0.05
N VAL A 133 -2.56 -11.31 1.14
CA VAL A 133 -2.64 -12.08 2.38
C VAL A 133 -3.80 -13.05 2.24
N THR A 134 -3.50 -14.33 2.32
CA THR A 134 -4.50 -15.41 2.39
C THR A 134 -4.54 -15.94 3.82
N GLY A 135 -5.73 -16.25 4.34
CA GLY A 135 -5.88 -16.70 5.72
C GLY A 135 -7.13 -16.16 6.40
N PRO A 136 -7.16 -16.13 7.75
CA PRO A 136 -8.33 -15.68 8.53
C PRO A 136 -8.70 -14.22 8.30
N HIS A 137 -7.72 -13.36 8.02
CA HIS A 137 -7.91 -11.94 7.73
C HIS A 137 -7.40 -11.60 6.32
N PRO A 138 -8.14 -11.99 5.27
CA PRO A 138 -7.72 -11.76 3.90
C PRO A 138 -7.62 -10.27 3.60
N ALA A 139 -6.52 -9.86 2.98
CA ALA A 139 -6.27 -8.47 2.62
C ALA A 139 -5.38 -8.39 1.38
N THR A 140 -5.64 -7.39 0.54
CA THR A 140 -4.81 -7.07 -0.62
C THR A 140 -4.19 -5.70 -0.44
N PHE A 141 -2.87 -5.65 -0.44
CA PHE A 141 -2.12 -4.40 -0.50
C PHE A 141 -1.64 -4.18 -1.94
N VAL A 142 -1.56 -2.91 -2.35
CA VAL A 142 -1.04 -2.52 -3.66
C VAL A 142 0.29 -1.82 -3.43
N THR A 143 1.31 -2.24 -4.17
CA THR A 143 2.60 -1.55 -4.24
C THR A 143 2.96 -1.33 -5.70
N ALA A 144 3.89 -0.42 -5.96
CA ALA A 144 4.42 -0.22 -7.29
C ALA A 144 5.92 0.01 -7.26
N THR A 145 6.61 -0.56 -8.24
CA THR A 145 8.03 -0.31 -8.49
C THR A 145 8.17 0.48 -9.80
N PRO A 146 8.74 1.69 -9.78
CA PRO A 146 9.04 2.42 -11.01
C PRO A 146 9.96 1.60 -11.92
N THR A 147 9.65 1.51 -13.22
CA THR A 147 10.47 0.73 -14.18
C THR A 147 11.88 1.31 -14.34
N ASN A 148 12.10 2.59 -14.01
CA ASN A 148 13.41 3.25 -14.02
C ASN A 148 13.76 3.78 -12.62
N ARG A 149 14.26 2.93 -11.73
CA ARG A 149 15.05 3.39 -10.58
C ARG A 149 16.52 3.18 -10.93
N PRO A 150 17.36 4.23 -11.14
CA PRO A 150 18.80 3.99 -11.10
C PRO A 150 19.11 3.35 -9.75
N ALA A 151 19.94 2.30 -9.76
CA ALA A 151 20.36 1.61 -8.56
C ALA A 151 20.78 2.65 -7.52
N GLN A 152 20.12 2.66 -6.36
CA GLN A 152 20.57 3.51 -5.25
C GLN A 152 21.97 3.04 -4.88
N THR A 153 22.97 3.83 -5.24
CA THR A 153 24.35 3.60 -4.80
C THR A 153 24.33 3.57 -3.27
N PRO A 154 24.83 2.51 -2.62
CA PRO A 154 24.90 2.47 -1.17
C PRO A 154 25.73 3.67 -0.70
N ARG A 155 25.16 4.51 0.16
CA ARG A 155 25.94 5.52 0.87
C ARG A 155 26.88 4.78 1.81
N VAL A 156 28.13 4.68 1.43
CA VAL A 156 29.22 4.35 2.34
C VAL A 156 29.32 5.52 3.33
N SER A 157 29.25 5.19 4.61
CA SER A 157 29.45 6.14 5.72
C SER A 157 30.89 6.63 5.79
#